data_AF-A0A0K8RN90-F1
#
_entry.id   AF-A0A0K8RN90-F1
#
_cell.length_a   1.000
_cell.length_b   1.000
_cell.length_c   1.000
_cell.angle_alpha   90.00
_cell.angle_beta   90.00
_cell.angle_gamma   90.00
#
_symmetry.space_group_name_H-M   'P 1'
#
loop_
_entity.id
_entity.type
_entity.pdbx_description
1 polymer ?
#
loop_
_entity_poly.entity_id
_entity_poly.type
_entity_poly.pdbx_seq_one_letter_code
_entity_poly.pdbx_strand_id
1 'polypeptide(L)'
;GEHYCWRNVGAVARESKKEIDSVDTQCTGLFPPPSAAAQCARFLPPQPLPNVEKGASTISIVQNITLGVRFVCDTSFVKAHKEKNHSTPLLEYLSTFLNAVELYLRESQCPKVKLVLTGVKETTEEEESHFEKTDQEFRVTLDPTFTLGMFQAWVKQNTEFDHDDIVFLLTKIIIDDHVGRGISKNGYSYFDEICSLGVGLARDSGVMFDGVVYVAQQVAHMLGAPWDISDNCPESGATLMATVGRPRGLSQCTKEALIQQYNNNANKDVCWKKTLKPNASSNWSLPATYFERENYCSTLSTRKVFKCSVGNKKYVANATKCSIGCCENDTKEANGFTYSLPDGTSCGHEKICIAAFCSEFSKEVSN
;
A
#
# COMPACT_ATOMS: atom_id res chain seq x y z
N GLY A 1 50.74 22.55 -0.76
CA GLY A 1 49.61 23.43 -0.36
C GLY A 1 48.37 22.73 -0.83
N GLU A 2 47.93 21.77 -0.03
CA GLU A 2 47.03 20.68 -0.39
C GLU A 2 46.00 20.48 0.72
N HIS A 3 44.75 20.22 0.32
CA HIS A 3 43.80 19.25 0.86
C HIS A 3 43.51 19.08 2.38
N TYR A 4 42.22 19.27 2.69
CA TYR A 4 41.28 18.41 3.44
C TYR A 4 41.20 18.35 4.99
N CYS A 5 39.92 18.37 5.43
CA CYS A 5 39.25 17.57 6.49
C CYS A 5 39.08 18.07 7.95
N TRP A 6 37.82 18.43 8.25
CA TRP A 6 36.89 17.92 9.30
C TRP A 6 37.17 17.98 10.84
N ARG A 7 36.04 18.22 11.55
CA ARG A 7 35.59 17.82 12.93
C ARG A 7 35.76 18.78 14.12
N ASN A 8 34.62 19.23 14.68
CA ASN A 8 33.99 18.77 15.95
C ASN A 8 32.84 19.75 16.33
N VAL A 9 31.57 19.34 16.37
CA VAL A 9 30.82 18.65 17.46
C VAL A 9 30.85 19.41 18.80
N GLY A 10 29.67 19.89 19.23
CA GLY A 10 29.31 19.94 20.65
C GLY A 10 28.84 21.29 21.21
N ALA A 11 27.58 21.30 21.64
CA ALA A 11 27.02 22.12 22.72
C ALA A 11 26.72 23.61 22.46
N VAL A 12 25.46 23.91 22.14
CA VAL A 12 24.62 24.81 22.95
C VAL A 12 23.16 24.34 22.86
N ALA A 13 22.76 23.47 23.79
CA ALA A 13 21.37 23.12 24.04
C ALA A 13 21.06 23.43 25.51
N ARG A 14 20.70 24.69 25.78
CA ARG A 14 19.87 25.18 26.89
C ARG A 14 19.97 26.70 26.94
N GLU A 15 18.94 27.37 26.43
CA GLU A 15 18.36 28.64 26.90
C GLU A 15 17.59 29.32 25.76
N SER A 16 16.42 28.79 25.43
CA SER A 16 15.35 29.54 24.73
C SER A 16 14.01 28.85 25.01
N LYS A 17 13.65 28.77 26.30
CA LYS A 17 12.31 28.35 26.73
C LYS A 17 11.61 29.57 27.30
N LYS A 18 11.10 30.43 26.40
CA LYS A 18 10.04 31.43 26.57
C LYS A 18 9.93 32.24 25.27
N GLU A 19 8.71 32.57 24.87
CA GLU A 19 8.28 33.21 23.61
C GLU A 19 8.20 32.30 22.37
N ILE A 20 7.19 31.42 22.34
CA ILE A 20 6.32 31.24 21.17
C ILE A 20 4.92 30.91 21.71
N ASP A 21 4.23 31.93 22.23
CA ASP A 21 2.76 31.98 22.25
C ASP A 21 2.37 33.01 21.19
N SER A 22 1.32 32.73 20.42
CA SER A 22 0.71 33.58 19.38
C SER A 22 1.46 33.71 18.03
N VAL A 23 1.33 32.68 17.20
CA VAL A 23 1.13 32.89 15.75
C VAL A 23 -0.10 32.09 15.32
N ASP A 24 -1.27 32.71 15.47
CA ASP A 24 -2.49 32.35 14.76
C ASP A 24 -2.19 32.42 13.26
N THR A 25 -1.94 31.28 12.62
CA THR A 25 -2.03 31.19 11.16
C THR A 25 -3.50 30.92 10.85
N GLN A 26 -4.27 32.00 10.75
CA GLN A 26 -5.60 32.00 10.16
C GLN A 26 -5.50 31.46 8.73
N CYS A 27 -5.89 30.20 8.51
CA CYS A 27 -6.34 29.72 7.20
C CYS A 27 -7.73 30.32 6.93
N THR A 28 -7.77 31.61 6.60
CA THR A 28 -8.99 32.25 6.10
C THR A 28 -9.23 31.82 4.66
N GLY A 29 -10.42 31.27 4.43
CA GLY A 29 -10.83 30.69 3.17
C GLY A 29 -10.90 31.70 2.04
N LEU A 30 -10.53 31.21 0.86
CA LEU A 30 -10.95 31.72 -0.43
C LEU A 30 -11.42 30.52 -1.25
N PHE A 31 -12.71 30.21 -1.11
CA PHE A 31 -13.42 29.34 -2.03
C PHE A 31 -13.49 30.03 -3.40
N PRO A 32 -12.95 29.45 -4.49
CA PRO A 32 -13.30 29.90 -5.83
C PRO A 32 -14.74 29.47 -6.17
N PRO A 33 -15.44 30.19 -7.07
CA PRO A 33 -16.83 29.93 -7.39
C PRO A 33 -17.00 28.62 -8.17
N PRO A 34 -18.18 27.96 -8.08
CA PRO A 34 -18.41 26.70 -8.75
C PRO A 34 -18.71 26.94 -10.23
N SER A 35 -17.76 26.65 -11.11
CA SER A 35 -18.06 26.41 -12.52
C SER A 35 -17.20 25.30 -13.10
N ALA A 36 -17.90 24.25 -13.54
CA ALA A 36 -17.47 23.16 -14.42
C ALA A 36 -16.54 22.08 -13.85
N ALA A 37 -17.11 21.09 -13.15
CA ALA A 37 -17.02 19.65 -13.46
C ALA A 37 -17.61 18.81 -12.31
N ALA A 38 -18.91 18.50 -12.36
CA ALA A 38 -19.54 17.55 -11.43
C ALA A 38 -19.83 16.24 -12.18
N GLN A 39 -18.85 15.34 -12.26
CA GLN A 39 -19.06 13.97 -12.72
C GLN A 39 -19.14 12.98 -11.54
N CYS A 40 -18.39 13.19 -10.45
CA CYS A 40 -18.42 12.29 -9.27
C CYS A 40 -19.45 12.69 -8.18
N ALA A 41 -19.98 13.92 -8.18
CA ALA A 41 -20.84 14.41 -7.08
C ALA A 41 -22.28 13.84 -7.07
N ARG A 42 -22.68 13.04 -8.07
CA ARG A 42 -24.06 12.52 -8.18
C ARG A 42 -24.35 11.26 -7.35
N PHE A 43 -23.42 10.81 -6.51
CA PHE A 43 -23.53 9.54 -5.77
C PHE A 43 -23.79 9.66 -4.26
N LEU A 44 -24.11 10.85 -3.73
CA LEU A 44 -24.66 10.97 -2.37
C LEU A 44 -26.15 10.56 -2.35
N PRO A 45 -26.62 9.82 -1.33
CA PRO A 45 -28.00 9.34 -1.29
C PRO A 45 -28.98 10.53 -1.27
N PRO A 46 -30.03 10.55 -2.11
CA PRO A 46 -30.99 11.64 -2.12
C PRO A 46 -31.86 11.61 -0.85
N GLN A 47 -32.03 12.76 -0.19
CA GLN A 47 -33.11 12.96 0.76
C GLN A 47 -34.47 12.92 0.02
N PRO A 48 -35.54 12.35 0.60
CA PRO A 48 -36.76 12.08 -0.15
C PRO A 48 -37.67 13.30 -0.20
N LEU A 49 -37.97 13.80 -1.40
CA LEU A 49 -39.18 14.59 -1.72
C LEU A 49 -39.62 14.34 -3.19
N PRO A 50 -40.92 14.54 -3.52
CA PRO A 50 -41.67 13.57 -4.33
C PRO A 50 -41.73 13.87 -5.84
N ASN A 51 -41.81 12.76 -6.58
CA ASN A 51 -42.44 12.53 -7.90
C ASN A 51 -42.28 13.58 -9.00
N VAL A 52 -41.28 13.37 -9.87
CA VAL A 52 -41.43 13.57 -11.32
C VAL A 52 -40.67 12.46 -12.05
N GLU A 53 -41.41 11.55 -12.70
CA GLU A 53 -40.86 10.60 -13.67
C GLU A 53 -40.44 11.35 -14.95
N LYS A 54 -39.16 11.32 -15.28
CA LYS A 54 -38.67 11.37 -16.66
C LYS A 54 -37.43 10.50 -16.77
N GLY A 55 -37.55 9.41 -17.51
CA GLY A 55 -36.46 8.48 -17.81
C GLY A 55 -35.30 9.20 -18.48
N ALA A 56 -34.19 9.29 -17.77
CA ALA A 56 -32.87 9.45 -18.34
C ALA A 56 -32.14 8.12 -18.14
N SER A 57 -31.88 7.39 -19.22
CA SER A 57 -30.90 6.31 -19.21
C SER A 57 -29.53 6.92 -18.93
N THR A 58 -29.16 7.04 -17.66
CA THR A 58 -27.80 7.35 -17.26
C THR A 58 -26.96 6.11 -17.54
N ILE A 59 -26.28 6.09 -18.68
CA ILE A 59 -25.08 5.27 -18.85
C ILE A 59 -24.13 5.72 -17.74
N SER A 60 -24.04 4.93 -16.67
CA SER A 60 -23.08 5.16 -15.59
C SER A 60 -21.69 4.88 -16.17
N ILE A 61 -21.06 5.90 -16.75
CA ILE A 61 -19.64 5.81 -17.10
C ILE A 61 -18.91 5.72 -15.77
N VAL A 62 -18.42 4.54 -15.43
CA VAL A 62 -17.58 4.35 -14.25
C VAL A 62 -16.31 5.17 -14.46
N GLN A 63 -16.11 6.19 -13.63
CA GLN A 63 -14.87 6.97 -13.66
C GLN A 63 -13.75 6.12 -13.05
N ASN A 64 -12.64 5.96 -13.78
CA ASN A 64 -11.48 5.20 -13.32
C ASN A 64 -10.24 6.08 -13.25
N ILE A 65 -9.41 5.87 -12.23
CA ILE A 65 -8.00 6.24 -12.18
C ILE A 65 -7.24 4.96 -12.46
N THR A 66 -6.62 4.84 -13.64
CA THR A 66 -5.87 3.64 -14.04
C THR A 66 -4.38 3.97 -14.04
N LEU A 67 -3.58 3.27 -13.24
CA LEU A 67 -2.18 3.58 -12.99
C LEU A 67 -1.29 2.38 -13.33
N GLY A 68 -0.25 2.63 -14.13
CA GLY A 68 0.80 1.68 -14.43
C GLY A 68 1.84 1.64 -13.33
N VAL A 69 2.02 0.48 -12.71
CA VAL A 69 2.93 0.28 -11.59
C VAL A 69 4.10 -0.62 -12.00
N ARG A 70 5.30 -0.10 -11.81
CA ARG A 70 6.58 -0.81 -11.90
C ARG A 70 7.04 -1.20 -10.51
N PHE A 71 7.39 -2.47 -10.32
CA PHE A 71 8.13 -2.88 -9.12
C PHE A 71 9.62 -2.97 -9.41
N VAL A 72 10.41 -2.31 -8.59
CA VAL A 72 11.85 -2.47 -8.47
C VAL A 72 12.10 -3.30 -7.22
N CYS A 73 12.71 -4.46 -7.36
CA CYS A 73 12.94 -5.40 -6.27
C CYS A 73 14.43 -5.40 -5.93
N ASP A 74 14.74 -5.04 -4.69
CA ASP A 74 16.13 -5.02 -4.24
C ASP A 74 16.69 -6.44 -4.04
N THR A 75 18.01 -6.55 -4.00
CA THR A 75 18.74 -7.79 -3.78
C THR A 75 18.31 -8.49 -2.50
N SER A 76 17.96 -7.74 -1.44
CA SER A 76 17.50 -8.31 -0.17
C SER A 76 16.14 -9.02 -0.31
N PHE A 77 15.22 -8.43 -1.07
CA PHE A 77 13.91 -8.96 -1.38
C PHE A 77 14.04 -10.17 -2.31
N VAL A 78 14.81 -10.02 -3.39
CA VAL A 78 15.01 -11.06 -4.41
C VAL A 78 15.67 -12.30 -3.79
N LYS A 79 16.70 -12.09 -2.96
CA LYS A 79 17.37 -13.16 -2.21
C LYS A 79 16.39 -13.89 -1.30
N ALA A 80 15.57 -13.16 -0.54
CA ALA A 80 14.61 -13.77 0.37
C ALA A 80 13.53 -14.58 -0.35
N HIS A 81 13.05 -14.09 -1.49
CA HIS A 81 12.11 -14.82 -2.34
C HIS A 81 12.74 -16.12 -2.87
N LYS A 82 13.97 -16.03 -3.41
CA LYS A 82 14.73 -17.18 -3.94
C LYS A 82 15.04 -18.22 -2.85
N GLU A 83 15.53 -17.80 -1.69
CA GLU A 83 15.86 -18.70 -0.56
C GLU A 83 14.66 -19.49 -0.03
N LYS A 84 13.45 -18.95 -0.21
CA LYS A 84 12.23 -19.64 0.20
C LYS A 84 11.90 -20.85 -0.67
N ASN A 85 12.42 -20.90 -1.91
CA ASN A 85 12.17 -21.97 -2.88
C ASN A 85 10.67 -22.25 -3.11
N HIS A 86 9.85 -21.21 -3.15
CA HIS A 86 8.48 -21.37 -3.62
C HIS A 86 8.48 -21.70 -5.12
N SER A 87 7.50 -22.49 -5.56
CA SER A 87 7.36 -22.91 -6.96
C SER A 87 6.88 -21.78 -7.88
N THR A 88 6.23 -20.78 -7.30
CA THR A 88 5.62 -19.67 -8.03
C THR A 88 6.67 -18.63 -8.46
N PRO A 89 6.73 -18.25 -9.75
CA PRO A 89 7.66 -17.24 -10.24
C PRO A 89 7.46 -15.86 -9.60
N LEU A 90 8.54 -15.07 -9.50
CA LEU A 90 8.50 -13.73 -8.93
C LEU A 90 7.47 -12.80 -9.61
N LEU A 91 7.37 -12.85 -10.94
CA LEU A 91 6.39 -12.05 -11.68
C LEU A 91 4.95 -12.35 -11.25
N GLU A 92 4.64 -13.61 -10.97
CA GLU A 92 3.31 -14.03 -10.52
C GLU A 92 3.06 -13.63 -9.06
N TYR A 93 4.09 -13.68 -8.20
CA TYR A 93 4.04 -13.09 -6.86
C TYR A 93 3.70 -11.60 -6.94
N LEU A 94 4.43 -10.82 -7.74
CA LEU A 94 4.24 -9.37 -7.84
C LEU A 94 2.90 -8.99 -8.51
N SER A 95 2.42 -9.78 -9.47
CA SER A 95 1.08 -9.58 -10.02
C SER A 95 0.00 -9.83 -8.96
N THR A 96 0.13 -10.91 -8.19
CA THR A 96 -0.79 -11.22 -7.08
C THR A 96 -0.73 -10.14 -6.00
N PHE A 97 0.47 -9.63 -5.72
CA PHE A 97 0.72 -8.52 -4.80
C PHE A 97 -0.04 -7.27 -5.24
N LEU A 98 0.09 -6.85 -6.51
CA LEU A 98 -0.59 -5.65 -7.01
C LEU A 98 -2.12 -5.79 -7.02
N ASN A 99 -2.63 -6.97 -7.37
CA ASN A 99 -4.06 -7.26 -7.29
C ASN A 99 -4.58 -7.12 -5.86
N ALA A 100 -3.80 -7.57 -4.87
CA ALA A 100 -4.11 -7.39 -3.47
C ALA A 100 -4.09 -5.90 -3.09
N VAL A 101 -3.11 -5.11 -3.56
CA VAL A 101 -3.08 -3.66 -3.36
C VAL A 101 -4.36 -3.00 -3.90
N GLU A 102 -4.78 -3.34 -5.12
CA GLU A 102 -6.05 -2.85 -5.71
C GLU A 102 -7.26 -3.22 -4.83
N LEU A 103 -7.27 -4.44 -4.25
CA LEU A 103 -8.34 -4.88 -3.34
C LEU A 103 -8.49 -3.95 -2.13
N TYR A 104 -7.42 -3.38 -1.57
CA TYR A 104 -7.52 -2.42 -0.45
C TYR A 104 -8.14 -1.09 -0.87
N LEU A 105 -8.11 -0.75 -2.15
CA LEU A 105 -8.67 0.49 -2.71
C LEU A 105 -10.08 0.31 -3.29
N ARG A 106 -10.65 -0.91 -3.22
CA ARG A 106 -11.94 -1.29 -3.85
C ARG A 106 -13.16 -0.44 -3.47
N GLU A 107 -13.14 0.22 -2.32
CA GLU A 107 -14.24 1.11 -1.88
C GLU A 107 -14.20 2.49 -2.54
N SER A 108 -13.16 2.78 -3.32
CA SER A 108 -13.15 3.92 -4.24
C SER A 108 -14.08 3.57 -5.40
N GLN A 109 -15.32 4.07 -5.39
CA GLN A 109 -16.30 3.76 -6.45
C GLN A 109 -16.37 4.86 -7.52
N CYS A 110 -16.03 6.10 -7.18
CA CYS A 110 -16.07 7.26 -8.05
C CYS A 110 -14.97 8.26 -7.64
N PRO A 111 -13.74 8.14 -8.14
CA PRO A 111 -13.29 7.18 -9.14
C PRO A 111 -13.00 5.78 -8.55
N LYS A 112 -13.02 4.74 -9.39
CA LYS A 112 -12.37 3.46 -9.09
C LYS A 112 -10.88 3.56 -9.36
N VAL A 113 -10.05 3.13 -8.42
CA VAL A 113 -8.60 3.00 -8.64
C VAL A 113 -8.31 1.62 -9.23
N LYS A 114 -7.62 1.60 -10.37
CA LYS A 114 -7.19 0.40 -11.10
C LYS A 114 -5.67 0.41 -11.25
N LEU A 115 -5.03 -0.69 -10.93
CA LEU A 115 -3.57 -0.81 -10.95
C LEU A 115 -3.16 -1.86 -11.97
N VAL A 116 -2.21 -1.51 -12.82
CA VAL A 116 -1.72 -2.40 -13.89
C VAL A 116 -0.22 -2.61 -13.69
N LEU A 117 0.21 -3.86 -13.58
CA LEU A 117 1.63 -4.18 -13.52
C LEU A 117 2.26 -3.94 -14.90
N THR A 118 3.04 -2.88 -15.02
CA THR A 118 3.76 -2.53 -16.25
C THR A 118 5.09 -3.28 -16.33
N GLY A 119 5.60 -3.76 -15.20
CA GLY A 119 6.58 -4.84 -15.12
C GLY A 119 7.49 -4.77 -13.89
N VAL A 120 8.62 -5.46 -13.96
CA VAL A 120 9.46 -5.79 -12.81
C VAL A 120 10.93 -5.60 -13.16
N LYS A 121 11.71 -4.97 -12.27
CA LYS A 121 13.16 -4.81 -12.35
C LYS A 121 13.80 -5.38 -11.09
N GLU A 122 14.73 -6.32 -11.23
CA GLU A 122 15.63 -6.71 -10.14
C GLU A 122 16.85 -5.78 -10.17
N THR A 123 17.24 -5.19 -9.03
CA THR A 123 18.45 -4.36 -8.95
C THR A 123 19.69 -5.20 -8.64
N THR A 124 20.86 -4.63 -8.90
CA THR A 124 22.15 -5.16 -8.42
C THR A 124 22.62 -4.45 -7.15
N GLU A 125 23.59 -5.04 -6.45
CA GLU A 125 24.18 -4.40 -5.25
C GLU A 125 24.87 -3.07 -5.60
N GLU A 126 25.40 -2.94 -6.82
CA GLU A 126 26.01 -1.70 -7.31
C GLU A 126 24.97 -0.59 -7.52
N GLU A 127 23.82 -0.91 -8.14
CA GLU A 127 22.72 0.04 -8.30
C GLU A 127 22.20 0.53 -6.93
N GLU A 128 22.16 -0.37 -5.94
CA GLU A 128 21.72 -0.08 -4.59
C GLU A 128 22.76 0.63 -3.72
N SER A 129 24.02 0.69 -4.13
CA SER A 129 25.09 1.35 -3.36
C SER A 129 24.84 2.84 -3.16
N HIS A 130 23.96 3.42 -3.97
CA HIS A 130 23.50 4.80 -3.89
C HIS A 130 22.30 4.98 -2.94
N PHE A 131 21.75 3.93 -2.33
CA PHE A 131 20.66 4.06 -1.36
C PHE A 131 21.21 4.22 0.07
N GLU A 132 20.57 5.07 0.89
CA GLU A 132 21.07 5.38 2.24
C GLU A 132 20.74 4.21 3.16
N LYS A 133 21.75 3.40 3.44
CA LYS A 133 21.68 2.28 4.37
C LYS A 133 22.40 2.66 5.66
N THR A 134 21.70 2.60 6.78
CA THR A 134 22.33 2.70 8.10
C THR A 134 22.69 1.29 8.57
N ASP A 135 23.98 1.02 8.71
CA ASP A 135 24.48 -0.23 9.27
C ASP A 135 24.72 -0.04 10.78
N GLN A 136 23.88 -0.70 11.58
CA GLN A 136 24.07 -0.82 13.03
C GLN A 136 24.57 -2.23 13.34
N GLU A 137 25.28 -2.40 14.46
CA GLU A 137 25.99 -3.64 14.87
C GLU A 137 25.20 -4.96 14.68
N PHE A 138 23.87 -4.91 14.66
CA PHE A 138 23.00 -6.09 14.48
C PHE A 138 21.94 -5.94 13.37
N ARG A 139 21.90 -4.82 12.64
CA ARG A 139 20.79 -4.53 11.73
C ARG A 139 21.14 -3.47 10.69
N VAL A 140 20.77 -3.75 9.45
CA VAL A 140 20.73 -2.76 8.37
C VAL A 140 19.33 -2.17 8.28
N THR A 141 19.23 -0.85 8.22
CA THR A 141 17.97 -0.12 8.00
C THR A 141 18.10 0.84 6.81
N LEU A 142 16.98 1.17 6.18
CA LEU A 142 16.88 2.25 5.20
C LEU A 142 16.31 3.49 5.88
N ASP A 143 16.97 4.63 5.69
CA ASP A 143 16.35 5.90 6.00
C ASP A 143 15.33 6.21 4.89
N PRO A 144 14.02 6.32 5.19
CA PRO A 144 13.00 6.49 4.17
C PRO A 144 13.13 7.80 3.39
N THR A 145 13.55 8.88 4.04
CA THR A 145 13.60 10.22 3.43
C THR A 145 14.74 10.30 2.42
N PHE A 146 15.95 9.92 2.84
CA PHE A 146 17.12 9.91 1.96
C PHE A 146 16.99 8.85 0.87
N THR A 147 16.53 7.64 1.23
CA THR A 147 16.35 6.56 0.25
C THR A 147 15.34 6.94 -0.82
N LEU A 148 14.21 7.56 -0.47
CA LEU A 148 13.20 7.97 -1.46
C LEU A 148 13.78 9.01 -2.43
N GLY A 149 14.51 10.00 -1.91
CA GLY A 149 15.15 11.03 -2.74
C GLY A 149 16.18 10.48 -3.71
N MET A 150 17.01 9.54 -3.26
CA MET A 150 18.03 8.90 -4.10
C MET A 150 17.43 7.90 -5.08
N PHE A 151 16.42 7.13 -4.64
CA PHE A 151 15.65 6.26 -5.53
C PHE A 151 14.97 7.05 -6.64
N GLN A 152 14.36 8.20 -6.32
CA GLN A 152 13.80 9.09 -7.32
C GLN A 152 14.86 9.57 -8.33
N ALA A 153 16.05 9.95 -7.85
CA ALA A 153 17.14 10.38 -8.73
C ALA A 153 17.59 9.25 -9.66
N TRP A 154 17.68 8.02 -9.15
CA TRP A 154 18.00 6.83 -9.91
C TRP A 154 16.92 6.50 -10.96
N VAL A 155 15.64 6.52 -10.59
CA VAL A 155 14.52 6.31 -11.52
C VAL A 155 14.57 7.34 -12.67
N LYS A 156 14.80 8.63 -12.36
CA LYS A 156 14.89 9.69 -13.37
C LYS A 156 16.07 9.57 -14.33
N GLN A 157 17.13 8.85 -13.96
CA GLN A 157 18.28 8.60 -14.84
C GLN A 157 18.05 7.41 -15.78
N ASN A 158 17.07 6.56 -15.49
CA ASN A 158 16.80 5.33 -16.21
C ASN A 158 15.53 5.49 -17.06
N THR A 159 15.70 5.70 -18.36
CA THR A 159 14.59 5.92 -19.31
C THR A 159 13.64 4.72 -19.45
N GLU A 160 13.98 3.55 -18.92
CA GLU A 160 13.09 2.38 -18.88
C GLU A 160 11.79 2.65 -18.08
N PHE A 161 11.78 3.66 -17.22
CA PHE A 161 10.65 4.02 -16.36
C PHE A 161 9.78 5.16 -16.91
N ASP A 162 10.11 5.76 -18.07
CA ASP A 162 9.44 6.96 -18.61
C ASP A 162 7.94 6.76 -18.93
N HIS A 163 7.50 5.51 -18.99
CA HIS A 163 6.12 5.12 -19.30
C HIS A 163 5.35 4.54 -18.11
N ASP A 164 5.98 4.49 -16.94
CA ASP A 164 5.35 4.04 -15.70
C ASP A 164 4.74 5.23 -14.95
N ASP A 165 3.56 5.06 -14.37
CA ASP A 165 2.93 6.10 -13.55
C ASP A 165 3.46 6.06 -12.12
N ILE A 166 3.78 4.85 -11.62
CA ILE A 166 4.34 4.63 -10.29
C ILE A 166 5.51 3.65 -10.38
N VAL A 167 6.62 3.97 -9.71
CA VAL A 167 7.74 3.05 -9.49
C VAL A 167 7.93 2.81 -7.99
N PHE A 168 7.74 1.56 -7.56
CA PHE A 168 7.90 1.17 -6.16
C PHE A 168 9.18 0.35 -5.95
N LEU A 169 10.01 0.78 -4.99
CA LEU A 169 11.08 -0.06 -4.44
C LEU A 169 10.49 -1.00 -3.38
N LEU A 170 10.56 -2.31 -3.64
CA LEU A 170 10.26 -3.36 -2.68
C LEU A 170 11.55 -3.90 -2.08
N THR A 171 11.59 -3.93 -0.75
CA THR A 171 12.78 -4.33 0.02
C THR A 171 12.40 -5.20 1.21
N LYS A 172 13.29 -6.12 1.61
CA LYS A 172 13.16 -6.83 2.89
C LYS A 172 13.84 -6.07 4.04
N ILE A 173 14.71 -5.11 3.72
CA ILE A 173 15.39 -4.25 4.70
C ILE A 173 14.34 -3.47 5.47
N ILE A 174 14.58 -3.27 6.76
CA ILE A 174 13.66 -2.49 7.57
C ILE A 174 13.81 -1.02 7.24
N ILE A 175 12.67 -0.37 6.98
CA ILE A 175 12.59 1.09 6.86
C ILE A 175 12.50 1.65 8.29
N ASP A 176 13.38 2.57 8.64
CA ASP A 176 13.43 3.18 9.96
C ASP A 176 13.51 4.70 9.83
N ASP A 177 12.45 5.39 10.27
CA ASP A 177 12.37 6.84 10.23
C ASP A 177 12.95 7.42 11.52
N HIS A 178 14.21 7.83 11.47
CA HIS A 178 14.90 8.43 12.61
C HIS A 178 14.56 9.91 12.82
N VAL A 179 13.89 10.56 11.87
CA VAL A 179 13.63 12.01 11.85
C VAL A 179 12.18 12.32 12.26
N GLY A 180 11.23 11.47 11.89
CA GLY A 180 9.80 11.60 12.19
C GLY A 180 9.27 10.55 13.17
N ARG A 181 7.98 10.68 13.53
CA ARG A 181 7.26 9.61 14.27
C ARG A 181 6.80 8.47 13.36
N GLY A 182 7.25 8.41 12.10
CA GLY A 182 6.96 7.33 11.16
C GLY A 182 5.47 6.97 11.08
N ILE A 183 4.67 7.84 10.44
CA ILE A 183 3.21 7.64 10.29
C ILE A 183 2.91 6.34 9.53
N SER A 184 3.77 5.96 8.59
CA SER A 184 3.82 4.65 7.95
C SER A 184 5.16 3.97 8.21
N LYS A 185 5.14 2.91 9.02
CA LYS A 185 6.36 2.25 9.52
C LYS A 185 7.15 1.48 8.46
N ASN A 186 6.51 1.10 7.36
CA ASN A 186 7.05 0.16 6.37
C ASN A 186 6.78 0.62 4.93
N GLY A 187 6.46 1.89 4.74
CA GLY A 187 6.30 2.47 3.41
C GLY A 187 6.41 3.99 3.43
N TYR A 188 6.88 4.56 2.34
CA TYR A 188 7.16 5.99 2.23
C TYR A 188 6.97 6.47 0.79
N SER A 189 6.37 7.64 0.59
CA SER A 189 6.10 8.23 -0.72
C SER A 189 5.85 9.73 -0.60
N TYR A 190 5.90 10.44 -1.74
CA TYR A 190 5.46 11.84 -1.79
C TYR A 190 3.93 11.94 -1.71
N PHE A 191 3.44 13.00 -1.08
CA PHE A 191 2.01 13.28 -0.97
C PHE A 191 1.53 14.02 -2.23
N ASP A 192 0.41 13.58 -2.81
CA ASP A 192 -0.28 14.24 -3.94
C ASP A 192 0.57 14.50 -5.21
N GLU A 193 1.63 13.72 -5.42
CA GLU A 193 2.58 13.90 -6.53
C GLU A 193 2.62 12.67 -7.47
N ILE A 194 1.51 11.95 -7.62
CA ILE A 194 1.52 10.66 -8.35
C ILE A 194 1.95 10.77 -9.82
N CYS A 195 1.58 11.84 -10.54
CA CYS A 195 1.92 11.99 -11.96
C CYS A 195 3.23 12.74 -12.22
N SER A 196 3.90 13.21 -11.17
CA SER A 196 5.11 14.04 -11.21
C SER A 196 6.29 13.35 -10.54
N LEU A 197 6.07 12.76 -9.37
CA LEU A 197 7.03 12.06 -8.52
C LEU A 197 6.40 10.76 -7.99
N GLY A 198 5.78 9.96 -8.88
CA GLY A 198 5.19 8.66 -8.58
C GLY A 198 6.23 7.62 -8.19
N VAL A 199 6.93 7.83 -7.08
CA VAL A 199 7.90 6.91 -6.51
C VAL A 199 7.53 6.60 -5.07
N GLY A 200 7.73 5.35 -4.67
CA GLY A 200 7.47 4.93 -3.31
C GLY A 200 8.40 3.81 -2.87
N LEU A 201 8.52 3.66 -1.55
CA LEU A 201 9.22 2.59 -0.89
C LEU A 201 8.19 1.75 -0.13
N ALA A 202 8.37 0.43 -0.12
CA ALA A 202 7.63 -0.43 0.79
C ALA A 202 8.45 -1.65 1.19
N ARG A 203 8.35 -2.01 2.47
CA ARG A 203 8.93 -3.23 2.98
C ARG A 203 8.00 -4.41 2.69
N ASP A 204 8.54 -5.44 2.05
CA ASP A 204 7.89 -6.74 1.86
C ASP A 204 8.91 -7.85 2.08
N SER A 205 8.48 -8.96 2.68
CA SER A 205 9.32 -10.13 2.89
C SER A 205 9.68 -10.89 1.61
N GLY A 206 8.98 -10.62 0.50
CA GLY A 206 9.05 -11.33 -0.77
C GLY A 206 8.33 -12.66 -0.77
N VAL A 207 7.70 -13.06 0.34
CA VAL A 207 7.16 -14.41 0.51
C VAL A 207 5.75 -14.46 1.11
N MET A 208 5.32 -13.40 1.80
CA MET A 208 4.09 -13.38 2.61
C MET A 208 3.07 -12.31 2.21
N PHE A 209 3.40 -11.44 1.25
CA PHE A 209 2.59 -10.27 0.90
C PHE A 209 2.39 -9.29 2.08
N ASP A 210 3.33 -9.25 3.04
CA ASP A 210 3.28 -8.38 4.21
C ASP A 210 3.50 -6.90 3.89
N GLY A 211 3.91 -6.59 2.65
CA GLY A 211 4.03 -5.25 2.11
C GLY A 211 2.76 -4.66 1.49
N VAL A 212 1.72 -5.48 1.23
CA VAL A 212 0.54 -5.07 0.43
C VAL A 212 -0.16 -3.85 1.04
N VAL A 213 -0.38 -3.86 2.35
CA VAL A 213 -1.05 -2.75 3.03
C VAL A 213 -0.27 -1.45 2.91
N TYR A 214 1.07 -1.52 2.98
CA TYR A 214 1.93 -0.35 2.92
C TYR A 214 1.96 0.25 1.53
N VAL A 215 2.02 -0.58 0.48
CA VAL A 215 1.89 -0.10 -0.91
C VAL A 215 0.51 0.50 -1.15
N ALA A 216 -0.57 -0.10 -0.65
CA ALA A 216 -1.92 0.46 -0.77
C ALA A 216 -2.05 1.83 -0.10
N GLN A 217 -1.47 1.98 1.10
CA GLN A 217 -1.39 3.27 1.80
C GLN A 217 -0.59 4.29 0.98
N GLN A 218 0.56 3.91 0.43
CA GLN A 218 1.38 4.84 -0.37
C GLN A 218 0.71 5.24 -1.68
N VAL A 219 -0.02 4.34 -2.35
CA VAL A 219 -0.82 4.69 -3.54
C VAL A 219 -1.91 5.70 -3.20
N ALA A 220 -2.65 5.48 -2.10
CA ALA A 220 -3.66 6.44 -1.64
C ALA A 220 -3.03 7.79 -1.27
N HIS A 221 -1.88 7.78 -0.59
CA HIS A 221 -1.12 8.97 -0.21
C HIS A 221 -0.64 9.78 -1.42
N MET A 222 -0.10 9.12 -2.44
CA MET A 222 0.29 9.75 -3.71
C MET A 222 -0.93 10.31 -4.48
N LEU A 223 -2.11 9.72 -4.30
CA LEU A 223 -3.39 10.24 -4.81
C LEU A 223 -4.00 11.36 -3.94
N GLY A 224 -3.26 11.87 -2.96
CA GLY A 224 -3.68 13.00 -2.13
C GLY A 224 -4.52 12.62 -0.91
N ALA A 225 -4.66 11.33 -0.59
CA ALA A 225 -5.35 10.91 0.63
C ALA A 225 -4.49 11.24 1.87
N PRO A 226 -5.00 12.05 2.81
CA PRO A 226 -4.28 12.33 4.05
C PRO A 226 -4.27 11.09 4.95
N TRP A 227 -3.32 11.07 5.87
CA TRP A 227 -3.34 10.12 6.98
C TRP A 227 -4.56 10.38 7.88
N ASP A 228 -5.22 9.32 8.33
CA ASP A 228 -6.36 9.41 9.25
C ASP A 228 -5.81 9.71 10.66
N ILE A 229 -5.57 11.00 10.96
CA ILE A 229 -5.07 11.48 12.26
C ILE A 229 -5.94 12.61 12.86
N SER A 230 -7.13 12.83 12.29
CA SER A 230 -8.05 13.90 12.68
C SER A 230 -9.24 13.35 13.47
N ASP A 231 -10.04 14.21 14.10
CA ASP A 231 -11.24 13.76 14.83
C ASP A 231 -12.26 13.06 13.91
N ASN A 232 -12.40 13.54 12.66
CA ASN A 232 -13.32 12.96 11.67
C ASN A 232 -12.82 11.62 11.11
N CYS A 233 -11.49 11.46 11.05
CA CYS A 233 -10.81 10.27 10.55
C CYS A 233 -9.65 9.94 11.50
N PRO A 234 -9.92 9.22 12.60
CA PRO A 234 -8.98 9.04 13.71
C PRO A 234 -7.93 7.97 13.43
N GLU A 235 -6.77 8.10 14.07
CA GLU A 235 -5.63 7.17 13.92
C GLU A 235 -5.90 5.74 14.42
N SER A 236 -6.86 5.59 15.32
CA SER A 236 -7.36 4.31 15.81
C SER A 236 -8.49 3.73 14.95
N GLY A 237 -8.89 4.44 13.89
CA GLY A 237 -9.89 4.01 12.92
C GLY A 237 -9.50 2.70 12.25
N ALA A 238 -10.51 1.90 11.88
CA ALA A 238 -10.30 0.65 11.15
C ALA A 238 -10.24 0.89 9.63
N THR A 239 -9.42 1.84 9.19
CA THR A 239 -9.38 2.36 7.82
C THR A 239 -7.96 2.28 7.23
N LEU A 240 -7.85 2.31 5.90
CA LEU A 240 -6.56 2.15 5.20
C LEU A 240 -5.51 3.16 5.65
N MET A 241 -5.88 4.43 5.78
CA MET A 241 -4.96 5.52 6.12
C MET A 241 -4.80 5.74 7.64
N ALA A 242 -5.37 4.87 8.48
CA ALA A 242 -5.14 4.90 9.92
C ALA A 242 -3.76 4.33 10.28
N THR A 243 -3.10 4.95 11.25
CA THR A 243 -1.70 4.66 11.60
C THR A 243 -1.57 3.56 12.66
N VAL A 244 -2.63 3.35 13.45
CA VAL A 244 -2.67 2.37 14.54
C VAL A 244 -3.61 1.21 14.23
N GLY A 245 -4.76 1.51 13.60
CA GLY A 245 -5.78 0.52 13.30
C GLY A 245 -5.39 -0.49 12.23
N ARG A 246 -6.11 -1.62 12.18
CA ARG A 246 -6.06 -2.54 11.04
C ARG A 246 -7.11 -2.13 10.01
N PRO A 247 -6.74 -2.04 8.73
CA PRO A 247 -7.64 -1.55 7.71
C PRO A 247 -8.79 -2.53 7.48
N ARG A 248 -10.02 -2.01 7.46
CA ARG A 248 -11.23 -2.76 7.06
C ARG A 248 -11.91 -2.16 5.83
N GLY A 249 -11.53 -0.94 5.45
CA GLY A 249 -12.09 -0.19 4.33
C GLY A 249 -11.41 1.17 4.20
N LEU A 250 -11.99 2.05 3.40
CA LEU A 250 -11.51 3.43 3.23
C LEU A 250 -12.27 4.38 4.15
N SER A 251 -11.56 5.33 4.78
CA SER A 251 -12.18 6.41 5.54
C SER A 251 -12.95 7.35 4.61
N GLN A 252 -13.86 8.15 5.18
CA GLN A 252 -14.52 9.20 4.43
C GLN A 252 -13.51 10.23 3.89
N CYS A 253 -12.49 10.59 4.67
CA CYS A 253 -11.42 11.50 4.24
C CYS A 253 -10.66 10.95 3.04
N THR A 254 -10.34 9.65 3.03
CA THR A 254 -9.70 9.00 1.88
C THR A 254 -10.61 9.05 0.65
N LYS A 255 -11.90 8.68 0.80
CA LYS A 255 -12.87 8.70 -0.32
C LYS A 255 -13.02 10.09 -0.92
N GLU A 256 -13.14 11.12 -0.09
CA GLU A 256 -13.24 12.51 -0.51
C GLU A 256 -11.98 13.01 -1.20
N ALA A 257 -10.80 12.67 -0.68
CA ALA A 257 -9.54 13.04 -1.30
C ALA A 257 -9.41 12.45 -2.72
N LEU A 258 -9.76 11.17 -2.91
CA LEU A 258 -9.75 10.54 -4.23
C LEU A 258 -10.73 11.21 -5.21
N ILE A 259 -11.93 11.58 -4.73
CA ILE A 259 -12.91 12.35 -5.52
C ILE A 259 -12.34 13.71 -5.94
N GLN A 260 -11.77 14.44 -4.98
CA GLN A 260 -11.18 15.75 -5.22
C GLN A 260 -10.03 15.65 -6.22
N GLN A 261 -9.15 14.67 -6.05
CA GLN A 261 -8.01 14.47 -6.94
C GLN A 261 -8.45 14.20 -8.38
N TYR A 262 -9.50 13.39 -8.57
CA TYR A 262 -10.06 13.18 -9.90
C TYR A 262 -10.66 14.46 -10.50
N ASN A 263 -11.51 15.15 -9.74
CA ASN A 263 -12.22 16.33 -10.24
C ASN A 263 -11.26 17.50 -10.56
N ASN A 264 -10.26 17.73 -9.71
CA ASN A 264 -9.24 18.77 -9.91
C ASN A 264 -8.39 18.55 -11.17
N ASN A 265 -8.34 17.31 -11.66
CA ASN A 265 -7.58 16.90 -12.82
C ASN A 265 -8.45 16.48 -14.02
N ALA A 266 -9.78 16.66 -13.93
CA ALA A 266 -10.72 16.23 -14.96
C ALA A 266 -10.42 16.83 -16.35
N ASN A 267 -9.97 18.09 -16.39
CA ASN A 267 -9.64 18.81 -17.63
C ASN A 267 -8.14 18.88 -17.94
N LYS A 268 -7.27 18.30 -17.09
CA LYS A 268 -5.82 18.31 -17.28
C LYS A 268 -5.34 17.06 -18.01
N ASP A 269 -4.21 17.15 -18.70
CA ASP A 269 -3.51 15.97 -19.17
C ASP A 269 -2.77 15.34 -17.98
N VAL A 270 -3.23 14.18 -17.52
CA VAL A 270 -2.72 13.49 -16.34
C VAL A 270 -2.31 12.07 -16.71
N CYS A 271 -1.34 11.54 -15.98
CA CYS A 271 -0.70 10.25 -16.27
C CYS A 271 -1.72 9.09 -16.41
N TRP A 272 -2.75 9.05 -15.57
CA TRP A 272 -3.79 8.02 -15.59
C TRP A 272 -4.84 8.14 -16.73
N LYS A 273 -4.66 9.07 -17.68
CA LYS A 273 -5.43 9.14 -18.94
C LYS A 273 -4.74 8.43 -20.10
N LYS A 274 -3.50 7.97 -19.91
CA LYS A 274 -2.72 7.27 -20.93
C LYS A 274 -3.22 5.84 -21.10
N THR A 275 -3.02 5.27 -22.30
CA THR A 275 -3.24 3.85 -22.54
C THR A 275 -2.06 3.05 -22.02
N LEU A 276 -2.30 2.22 -21.01
CA LEU A 276 -1.27 1.36 -20.44
C LEU A 276 -1.03 0.12 -21.30
N LYS A 277 0.22 -0.30 -21.40
CA LYS A 277 0.62 -1.57 -21.98
C LYS A 277 0.93 -2.54 -20.83
N PRO A 278 0.03 -3.48 -20.50
CA PRO A 278 0.30 -4.44 -19.43
C PRO A 278 1.47 -5.35 -19.80
N ASN A 279 2.33 -5.67 -18.84
CA ASN A 279 3.47 -6.58 -19.08
C ASN A 279 3.02 -8.04 -19.30
N ALA A 280 1.83 -8.38 -18.83
CA ALA A 280 1.25 -9.72 -18.94
C ALA A 280 -0.27 -9.67 -18.97
N SER A 281 -0.88 -10.62 -19.68
CA SER A 281 -2.27 -11.01 -19.48
C SER A 281 -2.39 -11.68 -18.12
N SER A 282 -2.58 -10.89 -17.06
CA SER A 282 -2.67 -11.40 -15.71
C SER A 282 -4.10 -11.88 -15.43
N ASN A 283 -4.22 -13.16 -15.09
CA ASN A 283 -5.43 -13.65 -14.43
C ASN A 283 -5.46 -13.05 -13.03
N TRP A 284 -6.48 -12.24 -12.74
CA TRP A 284 -6.64 -11.61 -11.43
C TRP A 284 -6.66 -12.66 -10.31
N SER A 285 -5.64 -12.64 -9.46
CA SER A 285 -5.38 -13.58 -8.37
C SER A 285 -5.11 -12.83 -7.07
N LEU A 286 -5.46 -13.46 -5.94
CA LEU A 286 -5.19 -12.94 -4.60
C LEU A 286 -4.21 -13.86 -3.85
N PRO A 287 -3.58 -13.38 -2.75
CA PRO A 287 -2.63 -14.17 -1.96
C PRO A 287 -3.13 -15.55 -1.53
N ALA A 288 -4.42 -15.71 -1.26
CA ALA A 288 -5.00 -17.02 -0.97
C ALA A 288 -4.78 -18.05 -2.09
N THR A 289 -4.93 -17.65 -3.36
CA THR A 289 -4.68 -18.52 -4.53
C THR A 289 -3.20 -18.87 -4.67
N TYR A 290 -2.29 -17.96 -4.29
CA TYR A 290 -0.87 -18.25 -4.23
C TYR A 290 -0.57 -19.37 -3.22
N PHE A 291 -1.16 -19.30 -2.02
CA PHE A 291 -1.00 -20.30 -0.96
C PHE A 291 -1.84 -21.59 -1.15
N GLU A 292 -2.52 -21.75 -2.28
CA GLU A 292 -3.04 -23.07 -2.69
C GLU A 292 -1.91 -23.98 -3.21
N ARG A 293 -0.83 -23.39 -3.74
CA ARG A 293 0.36 -24.11 -4.25
C ARG A 293 1.52 -24.12 -3.27
N GLU A 294 1.54 -23.18 -2.31
CA GLU A 294 2.62 -23.00 -1.36
C GLU A 294 2.15 -23.28 0.09
N ASN A 295 3.01 -23.87 0.93
CA ASN A 295 2.65 -24.13 2.32
C ASN A 295 2.76 -22.84 3.17
N TYR A 296 1.60 -22.25 3.48
CA TYR A 296 1.52 -21.01 4.26
C TYR A 296 2.22 -21.06 5.64
N CYS A 297 2.07 -22.15 6.39
CA CYS A 297 2.67 -22.27 7.72
C CYS A 297 4.19 -22.40 7.65
N SER A 298 4.71 -23.12 6.64
CA SER A 298 6.15 -23.19 6.43
C SER A 298 6.72 -21.85 5.96
N THR A 299 5.92 -21.01 5.29
CA THR A 299 6.32 -19.64 4.95
C THR A 299 6.49 -18.76 6.19
N LEU A 300 5.56 -18.82 7.12
CA LEU A 300 5.56 -18.06 8.38
C LEU A 300 6.65 -18.47 9.38
N SER A 301 7.04 -19.74 9.41
CA SER A 301 7.97 -20.26 10.41
C SER A 301 8.77 -21.45 9.89
N THR A 302 10.05 -21.52 10.26
CA THR A 302 10.89 -22.71 10.03
C THR A 302 10.63 -23.84 11.04
N ARG A 303 9.94 -23.55 12.15
CA ARG A 303 9.63 -24.54 13.20
C ARG A 303 8.18 -24.98 13.19
N LYS A 304 7.25 -24.04 12.99
CA LYS A 304 5.80 -24.29 13.05
C LYS A 304 5.21 -24.43 11.65
N VAL A 305 5.59 -25.50 10.96
CA VAL A 305 5.34 -25.68 9.52
C VAL A 305 4.01 -26.39 9.21
N PHE A 306 3.33 -26.94 10.20
CA PHE A 306 2.10 -27.73 10.02
C PHE A 306 0.88 -26.92 10.39
N LYS A 307 -0.24 -27.14 9.69
CA LYS A 307 -1.54 -26.65 10.17
C LYS A 307 -1.91 -27.40 11.44
N CYS A 308 -2.29 -26.68 12.50
CA CYS A 308 -2.70 -27.30 13.76
C CYS A 308 -3.91 -28.21 13.55
N SER A 309 -3.89 -29.40 14.15
CA SER A 309 -4.96 -30.41 14.01
C SER A 309 -6.18 -30.11 14.87
N VAL A 310 -7.33 -30.70 14.50
CA VAL A 310 -8.58 -30.54 15.23
C VAL A 310 -8.39 -31.02 16.68
N GLY A 311 -8.76 -30.16 17.64
CA GLY A 311 -8.58 -30.40 19.07
C GLY A 311 -7.30 -29.79 19.66
N ASN A 312 -6.38 -29.30 18.83
CA ASN A 312 -5.27 -28.47 19.30
C ASN A 312 -5.78 -27.11 19.82
N LYS A 313 -5.14 -26.57 20.87
CA LYS A 313 -5.50 -25.27 21.48
C LYS A 313 -5.43 -24.08 20.52
N LYS A 314 -4.64 -24.18 19.45
CA LYS A 314 -4.44 -23.15 18.43
C LYS A 314 -5.22 -23.41 17.15
N TYR A 315 -5.96 -24.51 17.08
CA TYR A 315 -6.84 -24.80 15.96
C TYR A 315 -7.95 -23.74 15.85
N VAL A 316 -8.19 -23.27 14.63
CA VAL A 316 -9.23 -22.28 14.33
C VAL A 316 -10.25 -22.94 13.39
N ALA A 317 -11.41 -23.31 13.94
CA ALA A 317 -12.51 -23.89 13.16
C ALA A 317 -13.34 -22.82 12.43
N ASN A 318 -13.52 -21.66 13.07
CA ASN A 318 -14.37 -20.60 12.55
C ASN A 318 -13.63 -19.78 11.47
N ALA A 319 -14.00 -19.99 10.20
CA ALA A 319 -13.43 -19.30 9.06
C ALA A 319 -13.61 -17.76 9.12
N THR A 320 -14.66 -17.25 9.78
CA THR A 320 -14.90 -15.80 9.90
C THR A 320 -13.86 -15.08 10.75
N LYS A 321 -13.07 -15.82 11.54
CA LYS A 321 -11.94 -15.26 12.30
C LYS A 321 -10.75 -14.89 11.42
N CYS A 322 -10.74 -15.31 10.15
CA CYS A 322 -9.67 -15.02 9.20
C CYS A 322 -8.27 -15.30 9.78
N SER A 323 -8.16 -16.43 10.47
CA SER A 323 -6.98 -16.83 11.23
C SER A 323 -6.73 -18.33 11.07
N ILE A 324 -5.45 -18.73 11.14
CA ILE A 324 -5.01 -20.12 11.05
C ILE A 324 -4.02 -20.44 12.17
N GLY A 325 -4.12 -21.64 12.72
CA GLY A 325 -3.12 -22.17 13.65
C GLY A 325 -1.99 -22.87 12.90
N CYS A 326 -0.76 -22.49 13.15
CA CYS A 326 0.45 -23.19 12.69
C CYS A 326 1.22 -23.78 13.88
N CYS A 327 1.56 -25.06 13.77
CA CYS A 327 2.07 -25.93 14.83
C CYS A 327 3.37 -26.63 14.40
N GLU A 328 4.15 -27.07 15.39
CA GLU A 328 5.43 -27.78 15.18
C GLU A 328 5.27 -29.17 14.54
N ASN A 329 4.12 -29.80 14.78
CA ASN A 329 3.67 -31.03 14.15
C ASN A 329 2.13 -31.06 14.15
N ASP A 330 1.53 -32.13 13.63
CA ASP A 330 0.09 -32.31 13.45
C ASP A 330 -0.62 -32.94 14.67
N THR A 331 0.00 -32.96 15.85
CA THR A 331 -0.61 -33.50 17.08
C THR A 331 -1.45 -32.47 17.86
N LYS A 332 -2.32 -32.96 18.75
CA LYS A 332 -3.22 -32.11 19.56
C LYS A 332 -2.46 -31.33 20.63
N GLU A 333 -1.34 -31.86 21.10
CA GLU A 333 -0.47 -31.31 22.14
C GLU A 333 0.60 -30.37 21.56
N ALA A 334 0.73 -30.32 20.23
CA ALA A 334 1.73 -29.53 19.53
C ALA A 334 1.70 -28.06 19.94
N ASN A 335 2.88 -27.49 20.18
CA ASN A 335 3.03 -26.06 20.37
C ASN A 335 2.80 -25.32 19.04
N GLY A 336 2.11 -24.19 19.09
CA GLY A 336 1.72 -23.45 17.91
C GLY A 336 1.36 -22.00 18.19
N PHE A 337 1.22 -21.24 17.11
CA PHE A 337 0.74 -19.86 17.13
C PHE A 337 -0.40 -19.68 16.14
N THR A 338 -1.19 -18.64 16.36
CA THR A 338 -2.26 -18.24 15.44
C THR A 338 -1.77 -17.07 14.62
N TYR A 339 -1.96 -17.15 13.30
CA TYR A 339 -1.59 -16.15 12.33
C TYR A 339 -2.83 -15.72 11.54
N SER A 340 -2.78 -14.52 10.94
CA SER A 340 -3.79 -14.08 9.99
C SER A 340 -3.83 -15.03 8.79
N LEU A 341 -4.99 -15.20 8.16
CA LEU A 341 -5.08 -15.87 6.87
C LEU A 341 -4.67 -14.91 5.73
N PRO A 342 -4.16 -15.43 4.60
CA PRO A 342 -3.91 -14.63 3.41
C PRO A 342 -5.15 -13.91 2.90
N ASP A 343 -4.96 -12.73 2.33
CA ASP A 343 -6.03 -11.99 1.68
C ASP A 343 -6.63 -12.81 0.52
N GLY A 344 -7.96 -12.79 0.40
CA GLY A 344 -8.71 -13.61 -0.55
C GLY A 344 -9.21 -14.96 -0.02
N THR A 345 -8.81 -15.36 1.18
CA THR A 345 -9.26 -16.65 1.75
C THR A 345 -10.77 -16.60 2.02
N SER A 346 -11.53 -17.57 1.50
CA SER A 346 -12.98 -17.62 1.73
C SER A 346 -13.29 -17.75 3.23
N CYS A 347 -14.20 -16.92 3.72
CA CYS A 347 -14.64 -16.92 5.12
C CYS A 347 -16.17 -16.96 5.27
N GLY A 348 -16.90 -17.13 4.17
CA GLY A 348 -18.36 -17.21 4.12
C GLY A 348 -18.89 -17.11 2.68
N HIS A 349 -20.21 -17.16 2.51
CA HIS A 349 -20.85 -16.88 1.23
C HIS A 349 -20.55 -15.44 0.80
N GLU A 350 -19.96 -15.24 -0.38
CA GLU A 350 -19.57 -13.92 -0.91
C GLU A 350 -18.67 -13.10 0.03
N LYS A 351 -17.88 -13.79 0.87
CA LYS A 351 -16.96 -13.16 1.83
C LYS A 351 -15.57 -13.73 1.75
N ILE A 352 -14.59 -12.84 1.86
CA ILE A 352 -13.17 -13.20 1.92
C ILE A 352 -12.48 -12.47 3.07
N CYS A 353 -11.36 -13.03 3.50
CA CYS A 353 -10.45 -12.38 4.43
C CYS A 353 -9.68 -11.26 3.74
N ILE A 354 -9.67 -10.09 4.38
CA ILE A 354 -8.88 -8.91 3.98
C ILE A 354 -8.32 -8.31 5.26
N ALA A 355 -7.00 -8.21 5.39
CA ALA A 355 -6.33 -7.74 6.61
C ALA A 355 -6.77 -8.47 7.89
N ALA A 356 -6.98 -9.80 7.79
CA ALA A 356 -7.50 -10.66 8.86
C ALA A 356 -8.95 -10.34 9.31
N PHE A 357 -9.74 -9.66 8.48
CA PHE A 357 -11.16 -9.41 8.71
C PHE A 357 -12.02 -10.00 7.60
N CYS A 358 -13.10 -10.70 7.98
CA CYS A 358 -14.02 -11.30 7.02
C CYS A 358 -14.96 -10.23 6.45
N SER A 359 -14.76 -9.90 5.18
CA SER A 359 -15.40 -8.78 4.49
C SER A 359 -16.24 -9.26 3.32
N GLU A 360 -17.32 -8.53 3.02
CA GLU A 360 -18.09 -8.73 1.77
C GLU A 360 -17.17 -8.54 0.56
N PHE A 361 -17.34 -9.41 -0.43
CA PHE A 361 -16.59 -9.36 -1.66
C PHE A 361 -17.42 -9.90 -2.81
N SER A 362 -17.76 -9.00 -3.72
CA SER A 362 -18.33 -9.35 -5.02
C SER A 362 -17.21 -9.27 -6.04
N LYS A 363 -16.89 -10.40 -6.71
CA LYS A 363 -16.12 -10.34 -7.95
C LYS A 363 -16.96 -9.55 -8.95
N GLU A 364 -16.66 -8.27 -9.13
CA GLU A 364 -17.13 -7.61 -10.33
C GLU A 364 -16.51 -8.35 -11.50
N VAL A 365 -17.35 -8.98 -12.31
CA VAL A 365 -16.93 -9.63 -13.55
C VAL A 365 -16.43 -8.51 -14.45
N SER A 366 -15.12 -8.29 -14.45
CA SER A 366 -14.42 -7.48 -15.43
C SER A 366 -14.51 -8.20 -16.76
N ASN A 367 -15.58 -7.91 -17.51
CA ASN A 367 -15.68 -8.19 -18.94
C ASN A 367 -14.94 -7.13 -19.73
#